data_AF-A0A7S3ZG96-F1
#
_entry.id   AF-A0A7S3ZG96-F1
#
_cell.length_a   1.000
_cell.length_b   1.000
_cell.length_c   1.000
_cell.angle_alpha   90.00
_cell.angle_beta   90.00
_cell.angle_gamma   90.00
#
_symmetry.space_group_name_H-M   'P 1'
#
loop_
_entity.id
_entity.type
_entity.pdbx_description
1 polymer ?
#
loop_
_entity_poly.entity_id
_entity_poly.type
_entity_poly.pdbx_seq_one_letter_code
_entity_poly.pdbx_strand_id
1 'polypeptide(L)'
;VLMVMPWAAQRSQRDQEQIMYLTESIKRCAKKALDHVSKIKLTCILGGSYEGDQKTESVDWEREATLIKESAPSVWSCERCTFYNEVNVMVCGMCNGAIPRHVIRSLDQMERDLAQLERRKRKAEEAAAQAEAHAMAKAKRDVEKRLREAKRRDKDGERAAMAKREESFLKRAEIAFRSTLESKRAVSEADTPP
;
A
#
# COMPACT_ATOMS: atom_id res chain seq x y z
N VAL A 1 -29.66 -51.98 17.10
CA VAL A 1 -28.66 -51.87 16.00
C VAL A 1 -28.10 -50.45 16.05
N LEU A 2 -26.94 -50.25 16.68
CA LEU A 2 -26.24 -48.96 16.69
C LEU A 2 -25.35 -48.91 15.45
N MET A 3 -25.64 -48.00 14.52
CA MET A 3 -24.79 -47.79 13.34
C MET A 3 -23.52 -47.04 13.76
N VAL A 4 -22.40 -47.76 13.80
CA VAL A 4 -21.07 -47.15 13.99
C VAL A 4 -20.64 -46.56 12.65
N MET A 5 -20.59 -45.24 12.56
CA MET A 5 -20.06 -44.53 11.39
C MET A 5 -18.55 -44.83 11.24
N PRO A 6 -18.05 -45.06 10.00
CA PRO A 6 -16.63 -45.29 9.77
C PRO A 6 -15.79 -44.10 10.23
N TRP A 7 -14.71 -44.38 10.96
CA TRP A 7 -13.79 -43.38 11.53
C TRP A 7 -13.25 -42.36 10.49
N ALA A 8 -13.12 -42.77 9.23
CA ALA A 8 -12.75 -41.89 8.11
C ALA A 8 -13.81 -40.80 7.81
N ALA A 9 -15.10 -41.11 7.90
CA ALA A 9 -16.18 -40.13 7.70
C ALA A 9 -16.19 -39.08 8.81
N GLN A 10 -15.91 -39.49 10.05
CA GLN A 10 -15.87 -38.60 11.21
C GLN A 10 -14.65 -37.66 11.23
N ARG A 11 -13.53 -38.06 10.60
CA ARG A 11 -12.36 -37.21 10.43
C ARG A 11 -12.60 -36.16 9.35
N SER A 12 -13.19 -36.55 8.21
CA SER A 12 -13.58 -35.63 7.13
C SER A 12 -14.55 -34.54 7.61
N GLN A 13 -15.49 -34.88 8.49
CA GLN A 13 -16.45 -33.90 9.01
C GLN A 13 -15.77 -32.86 9.93
N ARG A 14 -14.84 -33.28 10.80
CA ARG A 14 -14.08 -32.35 11.66
C ARG A 14 -13.17 -31.44 10.85
N ASP A 15 -12.54 -31.95 9.80
CA ASP A 15 -11.69 -31.15 8.92
C ASP A 15 -12.52 -30.09 8.17
N GLN A 16 -13.73 -30.42 7.71
CA GLN A 16 -14.65 -29.47 7.10
C GLN A 16 -15.13 -28.38 8.08
N GLU A 17 -15.43 -28.74 9.32
CA GLU A 17 -15.80 -27.77 10.37
C GLU A 17 -14.64 -26.81 10.70
N GLN A 18 -13.41 -27.31 10.77
CA GLN A 18 -12.23 -26.46 10.96
C GLN A 18 -11.98 -25.51 9.78
N ILE A 19 -12.14 -25.99 8.54
CA ILE A 19 -12.01 -25.16 7.34
C ILE A 19 -13.06 -24.04 7.34
N MET A 20 -14.32 -24.34 7.67
CA MET A 20 -15.36 -23.31 7.76
C MET A 20 -15.04 -22.27 8.84
N TYR A 21 -14.59 -22.70 10.01
CA TYR A 21 -14.23 -21.81 11.11
C TYR A 21 -13.08 -20.86 10.74
N LEU A 22 -12.01 -21.40 10.14
CA LEU A 22 -10.87 -20.60 9.68
C LEU A 22 -11.28 -19.61 8.60
N THR A 23 -12.15 -20.02 7.67
CA THR A 23 -12.66 -19.15 6.60
C THR A 23 -13.44 -17.96 7.18
N GLU A 24 -14.32 -18.18 8.16
CA GLU A 24 -15.05 -17.09 8.81
C GLU A 24 -14.19 -16.19 9.71
N SER A 25 -13.12 -16.74 10.30
CA SER A 25 -12.12 -15.95 11.01
C SER A 25 -11.37 -15.01 10.05
N ILE A 26 -10.93 -15.52 8.91
CA ILE A 26 -10.24 -14.74 7.86
C ILE A 26 -11.16 -13.64 7.31
N LYS A 27 -12.44 -13.93 7.02
CA LYS A 27 -13.40 -12.93 6.57
C LYS A 27 -13.59 -11.80 7.58
N ARG A 28 -13.69 -12.11 8.89
CA ARG A 28 -13.79 -11.09 9.95
C ARG A 28 -12.53 -10.22 10.04
N CYS A 29 -11.35 -10.82 9.92
CA CYS A 29 -10.09 -10.07 9.89
C CYS A 29 -10.00 -9.15 8.65
N ALA A 30 -10.37 -9.65 7.47
CA ALA A 30 -10.39 -8.88 6.24
C ALA A 30 -11.36 -7.70 6.32
N LYS A 31 -12.57 -7.91 6.88
CA LYS A 31 -13.55 -6.84 7.11
C LYS A 31 -13.01 -5.76 8.05
N LYS A 32 -12.41 -6.15 9.18
CA LYS A 32 -11.78 -5.19 10.11
C LYS A 32 -10.67 -4.40 9.45
N ALA A 33 -9.83 -5.05 8.63
CA ALA A 33 -8.78 -4.37 7.89
C ALA A 33 -9.36 -3.35 6.88
N LEU A 34 -10.41 -3.73 6.15
CA LEU A 34 -11.12 -2.82 5.23
C LEU A 34 -11.79 -1.65 5.97
N ASP A 35 -12.37 -1.89 7.14
CA ASP A 35 -12.94 -0.83 7.99
C ASP A 35 -11.84 0.11 8.50
N HIS A 36 -10.67 -0.42 8.87
CA HIS A 36 -9.50 0.40 9.25
C HIS A 36 -8.99 1.23 8.07
N VAL A 37 -8.85 0.64 6.89
CA VAL A 37 -8.46 1.37 5.67
C VAL A 37 -9.50 2.43 5.32
N SER A 38 -10.80 2.13 5.44
CA SER A 38 -11.88 3.08 5.17
C SER A 38 -11.91 4.21 6.20
N LYS A 39 -11.66 3.91 7.48
CA LYS A 39 -11.52 4.92 8.55
C LYS A 39 -10.32 5.81 8.30
N ILE A 40 -9.16 5.23 7.95
CA ILE A 40 -7.95 5.99 7.58
C ILE A 40 -8.26 6.90 6.39
N LYS A 41 -8.94 6.38 5.36
CA LYS A 41 -9.34 7.16 4.19
C LYS A 41 -10.32 8.28 4.56
N LEU A 42 -11.29 8.03 5.45
CA LEU A 42 -12.22 9.06 5.95
C LEU A 42 -11.51 10.12 6.81
N THR A 43 -10.59 9.73 7.69
CA THR A 43 -9.82 10.68 8.50
C THR A 43 -8.88 11.53 7.65
N CYS A 44 -8.33 10.97 6.57
CA CYS A 44 -7.55 11.73 5.59
C CYS A 44 -8.43 12.67 4.75
N ILE A 45 -9.69 12.32 4.47
CA ILE A 45 -10.64 13.18 3.75
C ILE A 45 -11.23 14.28 4.66
N LEU A 46 -11.41 14.01 5.96
CA LEU A 46 -12.04 14.93 6.92
C LEU A 46 -11.05 15.75 7.77
N GLY A 47 -9.76 15.80 7.39
CA GLY A 47 -8.81 16.75 8.00
C GLY A 47 -8.44 16.49 9.46
N GLY A 48 -8.53 15.24 9.93
CA GLY A 48 -8.08 14.86 11.28
C GLY A 48 -6.56 14.69 11.34
N SER A 49 -5.87 15.75 11.74
CA SER A 49 -4.41 15.86 11.92
C SER A 49 -3.77 14.77 12.80
N TYR A 50 -2.82 14.02 12.24
CA TYR A 50 -1.62 13.59 12.97
C TYR A 50 -0.57 14.69 12.71
N GLU A 51 -0.17 15.38 13.77
CA GLU A 51 0.70 16.56 13.73
C GLU A 51 2.06 16.20 13.10
N GLY A 52 2.24 16.66 11.88
CA GLY A 52 3.47 16.60 11.11
C GLY A 52 3.35 17.62 10.00
N ASP A 53 3.62 18.88 10.36
CA ASP A 53 3.54 20.11 9.56
C ASP A 53 4.35 20.04 8.26
N GLN A 54 3.80 19.35 7.28
CA GLN A 54 3.98 19.70 5.88
C GLN A 54 2.58 19.91 5.33
N LYS A 55 2.10 21.15 5.41
CA LYS A 55 1.03 21.63 4.54
C LYS A 55 1.50 21.42 3.10
N THR A 56 1.23 20.24 2.56
CA THR A 56 1.09 20.09 1.13
C THR A 56 -0.13 20.94 0.80
N GLU A 57 0.11 22.20 0.42
CA GLU A 57 -0.89 23.00 -0.26
C GLU A 57 -1.32 22.17 -1.47
N SER A 58 -2.41 21.44 -1.30
CA SER A 58 -3.14 20.80 -2.38
C SER A 58 -3.48 21.93 -3.33
N VAL A 59 -2.66 22.12 -4.35
CA VAL A 59 -2.85 23.21 -5.29
C VAL A 59 -4.18 22.94 -5.98
N ASP A 60 -5.16 23.75 -5.61
CA ASP A 60 -6.50 23.69 -6.17
C ASP A 60 -6.43 24.30 -7.58
N TRP A 61 -6.05 23.45 -8.54
CA TRP A 61 -5.90 23.82 -9.94
C TRP A 61 -7.20 24.42 -10.52
N GLU A 62 -8.35 24.03 -9.99
CA GLU A 62 -9.66 24.53 -10.42
C GLU A 62 -9.86 25.98 -9.96
N ARG A 63 -9.43 26.31 -8.74
CA ARG A 63 -9.42 27.68 -8.25
C ARG A 63 -8.49 28.58 -9.04
N GLU A 64 -7.27 28.13 -9.34
CA GLU A 64 -6.32 28.91 -10.16
C GLU A 64 -6.85 29.13 -11.59
N ALA A 65 -7.46 28.12 -12.21
CA ALA A 65 -8.09 28.26 -13.52
C ALA A 65 -9.27 29.24 -13.51
N THR A 66 -10.04 29.27 -12.42
CA THR A 66 -11.16 30.21 -12.23
C THR A 66 -10.64 31.64 -12.12
N LEU A 67 -9.61 31.87 -11.33
CA LEU A 67 -8.98 33.19 -11.19
C LEU A 67 -8.41 33.72 -12.52
N ILE A 68 -7.80 32.86 -13.33
CA ILE A 68 -7.31 33.25 -14.67
C ILE A 68 -8.49 33.66 -15.56
N LYS A 69 -9.59 32.90 -15.56
CA LYS A 69 -10.80 33.25 -16.35
C LYS A 69 -11.47 34.53 -15.88
N GLU A 70 -11.53 34.76 -14.57
CA GLU A 70 -12.09 35.99 -13.97
C GLU A 70 -11.23 37.23 -14.24
N SER A 71 -9.93 37.05 -14.49
CA SER A 71 -9.02 38.16 -14.82
C SER A 71 -9.20 38.70 -16.24
N ALA A 72 -9.86 37.94 -17.13
CA ALA A 72 -10.08 38.35 -18.50
C ALA A 72 -11.34 39.24 -18.65
N PRO A 73 -11.31 40.25 -19.54
CA PRO A 73 -12.47 41.08 -19.80
C PRO A 73 -13.59 40.23 -20.41
N SER A 74 -14.78 40.24 -19.80
CA SER A 74 -15.97 39.58 -20.35
C SER A 74 -16.67 40.41 -21.43
N VAL A 75 -16.38 41.72 -21.46
CA VAL A 75 -16.92 42.71 -22.41
C VAL A 75 -15.85 43.73 -22.78
N TRP A 76 -16.02 44.40 -23.93
CA TRP A 76 -15.17 45.52 -24.35
C TRP A 76 -15.99 46.73 -24.77
N SER A 77 -15.55 47.92 -24.34
CA SER A 77 -16.15 49.18 -24.80
C SER A 77 -15.53 49.61 -26.12
N CYS A 78 -16.38 49.99 -27.08
CA CYS A 78 -15.93 50.53 -28.36
C CYS A 78 -15.35 51.94 -28.18
N GLU A 79 -14.08 52.14 -28.55
CA GLU A 79 -13.41 53.45 -28.46
C GLU A 79 -14.07 54.53 -29.35
N ARG A 80 -14.85 54.13 -30.37
CA ARG A 80 -15.51 55.06 -31.31
C ARG A 80 -16.90 55.51 -30.87
N CYS A 81 -17.70 54.61 -30.31
CA CYS A 81 -19.12 54.88 -30.01
C CYS A 81 -19.54 54.49 -28.59
N THR A 82 -18.58 54.12 -27.74
CA THR A 82 -18.71 53.73 -26.32
C THR A 82 -19.63 52.52 -26.02
N PHE A 83 -20.25 51.93 -27.03
CA PHE A 83 -21.07 50.72 -26.89
C PHE A 83 -20.26 49.54 -26.32
N TYR A 84 -20.83 48.83 -25.36
CA TYR A 84 -20.25 47.62 -24.77
C TYR A 84 -20.61 46.40 -25.61
N ASN A 85 -19.59 45.70 -26.09
CA ASN A 85 -19.73 44.49 -26.88
C ASN A 85 -19.27 43.27 -26.07
N GLU A 86 -19.80 42.10 -26.40
CA GLU A 86 -19.31 40.83 -25.88
C GLU A 86 -17.87 40.56 -26.35
N VAL A 87 -17.08 39.86 -25.54
CA VAL A 87 -15.67 39.56 -25.86
C VAL A 87 -15.49 38.61 -27.06
N ASN A 88 -16.51 37.84 -27.41
CA ASN A 88 -16.54 36.93 -28.55
C ASN A 88 -16.71 37.65 -29.90
N VAL A 89 -17.09 38.94 -29.92
CA VAL A 89 -17.25 39.70 -31.16
C VAL A 89 -16.04 40.60 -31.42
N MET A 90 -15.49 40.50 -32.63
CA MET A 90 -14.31 41.26 -33.06
C MET A 90 -14.64 42.66 -33.60
N VAL A 91 -15.93 42.93 -33.82
CA VAL A 91 -16.45 44.14 -34.46
C VAL A 91 -17.63 44.66 -33.65
N CYS A 92 -17.71 45.98 -33.48
CA CYS A 92 -18.76 46.61 -32.71
C CYS A 92 -20.11 46.50 -33.43
N GLY A 93 -21.13 46.02 -32.71
CA GLY A 93 -22.48 45.86 -33.26
C GLY A 93 -23.20 47.16 -33.64
N MET A 94 -22.71 48.32 -33.17
CA MET A 94 -23.32 49.63 -33.44
C MET A 94 -22.64 50.42 -34.57
N CYS A 95 -21.31 50.45 -34.60
CA CYS A 95 -20.55 51.33 -35.51
C CYS A 95 -19.57 50.60 -36.43
N ASN A 96 -19.55 49.27 -36.37
CA ASN A 96 -18.63 48.38 -37.08
C ASN A 96 -17.14 48.69 -36.83
N GLY A 97 -16.81 49.37 -35.73
CA GLY A 97 -15.43 49.59 -35.30
C GLY A 97 -14.79 48.28 -34.83
N ALA A 98 -13.50 48.08 -35.09
CA ALA A 98 -12.77 46.91 -34.62
C ALA A 98 -12.55 46.94 -33.10
N ILE A 99 -12.43 45.76 -32.49
CA ILE A 99 -12.05 45.58 -31.09
C ILE A 99 -10.67 46.23 -30.79
N PRO A 100 -10.48 46.87 -29.61
CA PRO A 100 -9.19 47.44 -29.25
C PRO A 100 -8.07 46.39 -29.12
N ARG A 101 -6.87 46.74 -29.59
CA ARG A 101 -5.70 45.85 -29.56
C ARG A 101 -5.31 45.37 -28.15
N HIS A 102 -5.52 46.20 -27.13
CA HIS A 102 -5.18 45.82 -25.75
C HIS A 102 -6.11 44.74 -25.19
N VAL A 103 -7.37 44.69 -25.66
CA VAL A 103 -8.31 43.62 -25.31
C VAL A 103 -7.86 42.31 -25.92
N ILE A 104 -7.51 42.29 -27.21
CA ILE A 104 -6.96 41.11 -27.89
C ILE A 104 -5.75 40.56 -27.12
N ARG A 105 -4.79 41.43 -26.77
CA ARG A 105 -3.60 41.03 -26.01
C ARG A 105 -3.92 40.44 -24.64
N SER A 106 -4.98 40.92 -23.98
CA SER A 106 -5.44 40.39 -22.69
C SER A 106 -6.00 38.97 -22.85
N LEU A 107 -6.79 38.73 -23.89
CA LEU A 107 -7.33 37.40 -24.20
C LEU A 107 -6.22 36.41 -24.56
N ASP A 108 -5.27 36.82 -25.40
CA ASP A 108 -4.10 36.01 -25.75
C ASP A 108 -3.24 35.69 -24.51
N GLN A 109 -3.20 36.59 -23.53
CA GLN A 109 -2.47 36.36 -22.28
C GLN A 109 -3.18 35.31 -21.42
N MET A 110 -4.49 35.45 -21.21
CA MET A 110 -5.30 34.49 -20.47
C MET A 110 -5.18 33.08 -21.07
N GLU A 111 -5.26 32.94 -22.40
CA GLU A 111 -5.13 31.63 -23.07
C GLU A 111 -3.76 30.99 -22.81
N ARG A 112 -2.69 31.79 -22.85
CA ARG A 112 -1.33 31.34 -22.51
C ARG A 112 -1.23 30.92 -21.05
N ASP A 113 -1.84 31.65 -20.13
CA ASP A 113 -1.81 31.33 -18.70
C ASP A 113 -2.58 30.05 -18.39
N LEU A 114 -3.74 29.84 -19.02
CA LEU A 114 -4.48 28.56 -18.94
C LEU A 114 -3.66 27.39 -19.49
N ALA A 115 -3.02 27.56 -20.64
CA ALA A 115 -2.16 26.52 -21.21
C ALA A 115 -0.94 26.21 -20.34
N GLN A 116 -0.38 27.22 -19.66
CA GLN A 116 0.69 27.01 -18.68
C GLN A 116 0.20 26.25 -17.45
N LEU A 117 -0.99 26.57 -16.95
CA LEU A 117 -1.61 25.87 -15.82
C LEU A 117 -1.84 24.39 -16.15
N GLU A 118 -2.34 24.07 -17.33
CA GLU A 118 -2.50 22.68 -17.79
C GLU A 118 -1.17 21.93 -17.88
N ARG A 119 -0.11 22.58 -18.39
CA ARG A 119 1.24 22.01 -18.39
C ARG A 119 1.76 21.75 -16.97
N ARG A 120 1.52 22.67 -16.04
CA ARG A 120 1.89 22.51 -14.62
C ARG A 120 1.11 21.35 -13.99
N LYS A 121 -0.19 21.26 -14.22
CA LYS A 121 -1.05 20.16 -13.76
C LYS A 121 -0.53 18.80 -14.25
N ARG A 122 -0.28 18.65 -15.55
CA ARG A 122 0.28 17.40 -16.10
C ARG A 122 1.63 17.04 -15.49
N LYS A 123 2.53 18.01 -15.31
CA LYS A 123 3.83 17.77 -14.64
C LYS A 123 3.65 17.32 -13.19
N ALA A 124 2.70 17.90 -12.46
CA ALA A 124 2.40 17.50 -11.09
C ALA A 124 1.82 16.09 -11.03
N GLU A 125 0.88 15.75 -11.91
CA GLU A 125 0.31 14.40 -12.03
C GLU A 125 1.39 13.36 -12.40
N GLU A 126 2.27 13.68 -13.34
CA GLU A 126 3.39 12.82 -13.73
C GLU A 126 4.38 12.62 -12.57
N ALA A 127 4.73 13.69 -11.85
CA ALA A 127 5.59 13.60 -10.67
C ALA A 127 4.95 12.77 -9.54
N ALA A 128 3.64 12.92 -9.32
CA ALA A 128 2.89 12.11 -8.36
C ALA A 128 2.91 10.63 -8.75
N ALA A 129 2.63 10.31 -10.01
CA ALA A 129 2.67 8.93 -10.52
C ALA A 129 4.08 8.32 -10.40
N GLN A 130 5.13 9.09 -10.68
CA GLN A 130 6.51 8.65 -10.49
C GLN A 130 6.86 8.40 -9.02
N ALA A 131 6.40 9.25 -8.11
CA ALA A 131 6.59 9.08 -6.66
C ALA A 131 5.88 7.82 -6.15
N GLU A 132 4.65 7.57 -6.59
CA GLU A 132 3.90 6.34 -6.27
C GLU A 132 4.60 5.09 -6.80
N ALA A 133 5.06 5.10 -8.07
CA ALA A 133 5.79 3.99 -8.66
C ALA A 133 7.10 3.70 -7.90
N HIS A 134 7.84 4.74 -7.51
CA HIS A 134 9.05 4.60 -6.70
C HIS A 134 8.74 4.03 -5.30
N ALA A 135 7.68 4.51 -4.65
CA ALA A 135 7.24 3.99 -3.35
C ALA A 135 6.85 2.51 -3.43
N MET A 136 6.10 2.11 -4.46
CA MET A 136 5.72 0.72 -4.70
C MET A 136 6.95 -0.16 -4.98
N ALA A 137 7.91 0.33 -5.78
CA ALA A 137 9.16 -0.38 -6.05
C ALA A 137 10.02 -0.56 -4.78
N LYS A 138 10.04 0.44 -3.90
CA LYS A 138 10.69 0.34 -2.58
C LYS A 138 9.98 -0.70 -1.70
N ALA A 139 8.65 -0.63 -1.58
CA ALA A 139 7.87 -1.58 -0.79
C ALA A 139 8.06 -3.03 -1.26
N LYS A 140 8.09 -3.26 -2.58
CA LYS A 140 8.39 -4.58 -3.16
C LYS A 140 9.76 -5.10 -2.75
N ARG A 141 10.81 -4.26 -2.82
CA ARG A 141 12.17 -4.62 -2.38
C ARG A 141 12.21 -4.96 -0.90
N ASP A 142 11.49 -4.21 -0.06
CA ASP A 142 11.44 -4.47 1.39
C ASP A 142 10.72 -5.79 1.70
N VAL A 143 9.60 -6.09 1.03
CA VAL A 143 8.90 -7.38 1.16
C VAL A 143 9.80 -8.54 0.74
N GLU A 144 10.49 -8.41 -0.40
CA GLU A 144 11.41 -9.43 -0.88
C GLU A 144 12.58 -9.65 0.09
N LYS A 145 13.14 -8.57 0.64
CA LYS A 145 14.19 -8.64 1.66
C LYS A 145 13.70 -9.38 2.91
N ARG A 146 12.51 -9.03 3.43
CA ARG A 146 11.90 -9.71 4.59
C ARG A 146 11.65 -11.19 4.31
N LEU A 147 11.22 -11.54 3.10
CA LEU A 147 11.03 -12.94 2.70
C LEU A 147 12.36 -13.70 2.67
N ARG A 148 13.44 -13.09 2.15
CA ARG A 148 14.78 -13.70 2.17
C ARG A 148 15.28 -13.90 3.61
N GLU A 149 15.06 -12.93 4.49
CA GLU A 149 15.43 -13.01 5.91
C GLU A 149 14.63 -14.10 6.65
N ALA A 150 13.33 -14.20 6.41
CA ALA A 150 12.49 -15.27 6.98
C ALA A 150 12.98 -16.65 6.56
N LYS A 151 13.25 -16.86 5.26
CA LYS A 151 13.82 -18.11 4.76
C LYS A 151 15.17 -18.48 5.39
N ARG A 152 16.00 -17.48 5.73
CA ARG A 152 17.25 -17.72 6.46
C ARG A 152 16.97 -18.20 7.89
N ARG A 153 16.06 -17.56 8.60
CA ARG A 153 15.67 -17.95 9.96
C ARG A 153 15.07 -19.35 10.02
N ASP A 154 14.23 -19.72 9.05
CA ASP A 154 13.65 -21.07 8.98
C ASP A 154 14.76 -22.12 8.79
N LYS A 155 15.69 -21.89 7.85
CA LYS A 155 16.85 -22.77 7.64
C LYS A 155 17.74 -22.88 8.87
N ASP A 156 17.99 -21.77 9.56
CA ASP A 156 18.78 -21.75 10.79
C ASP A 156 18.06 -22.49 11.92
N GLY A 157 16.73 -22.35 12.02
CA GLY A 157 15.88 -23.10 12.93
C GLY A 157 15.87 -24.61 12.66
N GLU A 158 15.77 -25.02 11.39
CA GLU A 158 15.87 -26.43 10.97
C GLU A 158 17.24 -27.02 11.32
N ARG A 159 18.34 -26.29 11.06
CA ARG A 159 19.70 -26.69 11.42
C ARG A 159 19.87 -26.83 12.93
N ALA A 160 19.37 -25.88 13.71
CA ALA A 160 19.40 -25.95 15.18
C ALA A 160 18.59 -27.13 15.72
N ALA A 161 17.41 -27.40 15.14
CA ALA A 161 16.60 -28.55 15.49
C ALA A 161 17.29 -29.89 15.17
N MET A 162 17.99 -29.97 14.03
CA MET A 162 18.78 -31.14 13.66
C MET A 162 19.95 -31.37 14.63
N ALA A 163 20.74 -30.33 14.93
CA ALA A 163 21.85 -30.41 15.88
C ALA A 163 21.39 -30.88 17.28
N LYS A 164 20.23 -30.40 17.75
CA LYS A 164 19.65 -30.84 19.03
C LYS A 164 19.23 -32.32 19.01
N ARG A 165 18.74 -32.84 17.88
CA ARG A 165 18.42 -34.27 17.72
C ARG A 165 19.67 -35.13 17.75
N GLU A 166 20.76 -34.67 17.12
CA GLU A 166 22.06 -35.34 17.11
C GLU A 166 22.68 -35.35 18.51
N GLU A 167 22.67 -34.23 19.22
CA GLU A 167 23.12 -34.16 20.62
C GLU A 167 22.33 -35.13 21.51
N SER A 168 21.01 -35.18 21.33
CA SER A 168 20.14 -36.12 22.07
C SER A 168 20.44 -37.59 21.72
N PHE A 169 20.83 -37.86 20.48
CA PHE A 169 21.24 -39.19 20.03
C PHE A 169 22.57 -39.59 20.68
N LEU A 170 23.58 -38.73 20.65
CA LEU A 170 24.90 -38.96 21.26
C LEU A 170 24.79 -39.18 22.78
N LYS A 171 23.97 -38.38 23.49
CA LYS A 171 23.70 -38.58 24.92
C LYS A 171 23.09 -39.95 25.22
N ARG A 172 22.14 -40.41 24.39
CA ARG A 172 21.56 -41.76 24.54
C ARG A 172 22.58 -42.86 24.27
N ALA A 173 23.43 -42.69 23.26
CA ALA A 173 24.50 -43.63 22.95
C ALA A 173 25.53 -43.71 24.08
N GLU A 174 25.90 -42.58 24.68
CA GLU A 174 26.80 -42.52 25.84
C GLU A 174 26.21 -43.25 27.05
N ILE A 175 24.92 -43.02 27.35
CA ILE A 175 24.22 -43.72 28.43
C ILE A 175 24.21 -45.23 28.19
N ALA A 176 23.87 -45.67 26.97
CA ALA A 176 23.86 -47.08 26.61
C ALA A 176 25.26 -47.72 26.70
N PHE A 177 26.28 -47.01 26.26
CA PHE A 177 27.67 -47.44 26.35
C PHE A 177 28.13 -47.59 27.80
N ARG A 178 27.85 -46.59 28.65
CA ARG A 178 28.15 -46.64 30.08
C ARG A 178 27.46 -47.82 30.77
N SER A 179 26.17 -48.01 30.49
CA SER A 179 25.40 -49.15 31.01
C SER A 179 25.98 -50.50 30.59
N THR A 180 26.47 -50.61 29.35
CA THR A 180 27.12 -51.82 28.85
C THR A 180 28.44 -52.09 29.59
N LEU A 181 29.24 -51.07 29.85
CA LEU A 181 30.49 -51.20 30.62
C LEU A 181 30.22 -51.62 32.07
N GLU A 182 29.23 -51.01 32.72
CA GLU A 182 28.81 -51.38 34.08
C GLU A 182 28.34 -52.83 34.14
N SER A 183 27.54 -53.27 33.16
CA SER A 183 27.09 -54.66 33.06
C SER A 183 28.26 -55.63 32.89
N LYS A 184 29.22 -55.32 32.02
CA LYS A 184 30.43 -56.13 31.83
C LYS A 184 31.27 -56.22 33.10
N ARG A 185 31.42 -55.10 33.81
CA ARG A 185 32.15 -55.05 35.09
C ARG A 185 31.49 -55.93 36.14
N ALA A 186 30.16 -55.87 36.25
CA ALA A 186 29.39 -56.72 37.17
C ALA A 186 29.58 -58.22 36.87
N VAL A 187 29.63 -58.61 35.59
CA VAL A 187 29.93 -59.99 35.19
C VAL A 187 31.36 -60.39 35.60
N SER A 188 32.37 -59.54 35.34
CA SER A 188 33.75 -59.85 35.73
C SER A 188 33.97 -59.95 37.24
N GLU A 189 33.25 -59.16 38.04
CA GLU A 189 33.30 -59.24 39.50
C GLU A 189 32.64 -60.53 40.02
N ALA A 190 31.62 -61.06 39.33
CA ALA A 190 30.96 -62.31 39.71
C ALA A 190 31.82 -63.57 39.45
N ASP A 191 32.76 -63.52 38.48
CA ASP A 191 33.64 -64.65 38.13
C ASP A 191 34.90 -64.74 39.01
N THR A 192 35.08 -63.84 39.98
CA THR A 192 36.23 -63.90 40.91
C THR A 192 35.87 -64.81 42.09
N PRO A 193 36.50 -65.99 42.25
CA PRO A 193 36.21 -66.85 43.38
C PRO A 193 36.66 -66.20 44.69
N PRO A 194 35.95 -66.44 45.81
CA PRO A 194 36.29 -65.90 47.13
C PRO A 194 37.62 -66.42 47.67
#